data_AF-A0AAD4BUX6-F1
#
_entry.id   AF-A0AAD4BUX6-F1
#
_cell.length_a   1.000
_cell.length_b   1.000
_cell.length_c   1.000
_cell.angle_alpha   90.00
_cell.angle_beta   90.00
_cell.angle_gamma   90.00
#
_symmetry.space_group_name_H-M   'P 1'
#
loop_
_entity.id
_entity.type
_entity.pdbx_description
1 polymer ?
#
loop_
_entity_poly.entity_id
_entity_poly.type
_entity_poly.pdbx_seq_one_letter_code
_entity_poly.pdbx_strand_id
1 'polypeptide(L)'
;VVYDIPSIVLGRPWSPNTTKTRYLIAHPILRYCLWVEFPNIAGLLQSKGITQPPYTLPAIEDPNTGTFVVDSLAIATHLDETYPEMPKVLSPAARAL
;
A
#
# COMPACT_ATOMS: atom_id res chain seq x y z
N VAL A 1 -5.61 5.99 -2.19
CA VAL A 1 -4.66 6.70 -1.31
C VAL A 1 -3.58 5.73 -0.87
N VAL A 2 -2.31 6.11 -0.94
CA VAL A 2 -1.19 5.28 -0.48
C VAL A 2 -0.62 5.85 0.81
N TYR A 3 -0.46 5.03 1.83
CA TYR A 3 0.17 5.40 3.11
C TYR A 3 1.65 5.03 3.07
N ASP A 4 2.52 6.02 3.24
CA ASP A 4 3.98 5.90 3.10
C ASP A 4 4.71 6.63 4.24
N ILE A 5 5.98 6.30 4.45
CA ILE A 5 6.80 6.85 5.53
C ILE A 5 7.57 8.06 5.01
N PRO A 6 7.41 9.25 5.63
CA PRO A 6 8.14 10.43 5.18
C PRO A 6 9.65 10.24 5.37
N SER A 7 10.43 10.93 4.55
CA SER A 7 11.84 11.18 4.82
C SER A 7 12.05 12.65 5.17
N ILE A 8 13.22 12.96 5.72
CA ILE A 8 13.68 14.33 5.96
C ILE A 8 13.73 15.11 4.63
N VAL A 9 13.97 14.42 3.50
CA VAL A 9 13.95 15.05 2.17
C VAL A 9 12.53 15.01 1.64
N LEU A 10 11.88 16.18 1.63
CA LEU A 10 10.48 16.32 1.20
C LEU A 10 10.21 15.64 -0.15
N GLY A 11 9.15 14.84 -0.17
CA GLY A 11 8.68 14.15 -1.38
C GLY A 11 9.52 12.93 -1.79
N ARG A 12 10.58 12.57 -1.06
CA ARG A 12 11.37 11.36 -1.35
C ARG A 12 10.94 10.20 -0.46
N PRO A 13 10.27 9.17 -1.01
CA PRO A 13 10.09 7.91 -0.30
C PRO A 13 11.45 7.23 -0.16
N TRP A 14 11.63 6.48 0.92
CA TRP A 14 12.91 5.82 1.23
C TRP A 14 12.74 4.36 1.66
N SER A 15 11.54 3.96 2.10
CA SER A 15 11.30 2.60 2.55
C SER A 15 11.24 1.63 1.35
N PRO A 16 12.02 0.54 1.36
CA PRO A 16 12.01 -0.42 0.27
C PRO A 16 10.66 -1.14 0.15
N ASN A 17 9.96 -1.35 1.27
CA ASN A 17 8.66 -2.03 1.24
C ASN A 17 7.57 -1.17 0.62
N THR A 18 7.50 0.12 0.99
CA THR A 18 6.48 1.01 0.43
C THR A 18 6.75 1.35 -1.04
N THR A 19 8.02 1.34 -1.42
CA THR A 19 8.44 1.52 -2.81
C THR A 19 7.90 0.42 -3.73
N LYS A 20 7.77 -0.84 -3.27
CA LYS A 20 7.13 -1.92 -4.05
C LYS A 20 5.71 -1.52 -4.46
N THR A 21 4.89 -1.14 -3.49
CA THR A 21 3.51 -0.68 -3.74
C THR A 21 3.46 0.58 -4.59
N ARG A 22 4.41 1.51 -4.41
CA ARG A 22 4.51 2.70 -5.26
C ARG A 22 4.75 2.35 -6.73
N TYR A 23 5.61 1.38 -7.02
CA TYR A 23 5.84 0.89 -8.38
C TYR A 23 4.62 0.17 -8.95
N LEU A 24 3.91 -0.63 -8.15
CA LEU A 24 2.67 -1.29 -8.57
C LEU A 24 1.62 -0.27 -9.04
N ILE A 25 1.49 0.84 -8.31
CA ILE A 25 0.48 1.88 -8.55
C ILE A 25 1.03 3.00 -9.46
N ALA A 26 2.25 2.87 -9.99
CA ALA A 26 2.90 3.86 -10.87
C ALA A 26 2.32 3.90 -12.30
N HIS A 27 1.00 3.75 -12.41
CA HIS A 27 0.18 4.07 -13.58
C HIS A 27 -0.85 5.13 -13.12
N PRO A 28 -0.95 6.32 -13.77
CA PRO A 28 -1.58 7.63 -13.44
C PRO A 28 -2.38 7.96 -12.15
N ILE A 29 -2.45 7.07 -11.15
CA ILE A 29 -3.41 7.04 -10.04
C ILE A 29 -2.76 7.50 -8.72
N LEU A 30 -1.44 7.74 -8.70
CA LEU A 30 -0.72 8.33 -7.57
C LEU A 30 -0.97 9.84 -7.42
N ARG A 31 -2.23 10.26 -7.37
CA ARG A 31 -2.58 11.64 -7.02
C ARG A 31 -2.61 11.89 -5.50
N TYR A 32 -2.72 10.85 -4.67
CA TYR A 32 -2.87 11.00 -3.22
C TYR A 32 -2.00 10.02 -2.41
N CYS A 33 -0.85 10.52 -1.94
CA CYS A 33 0.02 9.87 -0.95
C CYS A 33 -0.17 10.56 0.40
N LEU A 34 -0.43 9.79 1.46
CA LEU A 34 -0.46 10.27 2.84
C LEU A 34 0.81 9.82 3.56
N TRP A 35 1.51 10.78 4.14
CA TRP A 35 2.74 10.53 4.89
C TRP A 35 2.40 10.23 6.35
N VAL A 36 2.93 9.12 6.86
CA VAL A 36 2.69 8.63 8.21
C VAL A 36 4.02 8.42 8.91
N GLU A 37 4.25 9.17 9.98
CA GLU A 37 5.44 9.01 10.82
C GLU A 37 5.46 7.63 11.49
N PHE A 38 6.64 7.05 11.66
CA PHE A 38 6.82 5.71 12.25
C PHE A 38 6.04 5.47 13.57
N PRO A 39 6.07 6.39 14.56
CA PRO A 39 5.35 6.20 15.82
C PRO A 39 3.83 6.14 15.64
N ASN A 40 3.31 6.72 14.55
CA ASN A 40 1.87 6.85 14.29
C ASN A 40 1.32 5.70 13.44
N ILE A 41 2.17 4.82 12.90
CA ILE A 41 1.74 3.69 12.05
C ILE A 41 0.80 2.76 12.82
N ALA A 42 1.14 2.39 14.05
CA ALA A 42 0.31 1.49 14.85
C ALA A 42 -1.08 2.08 15.11
N GLY A 43 -1.15 3.35 15.53
CA GLY A 43 -2.42 4.02 15.78
C GLY A 43 -3.30 4.14 14.53
N LEU A 44 -2.69 4.44 13.38
CA LEU A 44 -3.40 4.47 12.10
C LEU A 44 -4.01 3.11 11.75
N LEU A 45 -3.21 2.04 11.79
CA LEU A 45 -3.67 0.71 11.43
C LEU A 45 -4.75 0.19 12.39
N GLN A 46 -4.61 0.46 13.69
CA GLN A 46 -5.63 0.17 14.69
C GLN A 46 -6.94 0.90 14.41
N SER A 47 -6.88 2.19 14.04
CA SER A 47 -8.07 2.96 13.67
C SER A 47 -8.80 2.41 12.44
N LYS A 48 -8.09 1.66 11.59
CA LYS A 48 -8.62 0.98 10.40
C LYS A 48 -8.99 -0.49 10.67
N GLY A 49 -9.01 -0.92 11.93
CA GLY A 49 -9.45 -2.26 12.34
C GLY A 49 -8.36 -3.34 12.33
N ILE A 50 -7.09 -2.99 12.06
CA ILE A 50 -5.97 -3.92 12.20
C ILE A 50 -5.59 -3.97 13.67
N THR A 51 -5.94 -5.04 14.37
CA THR A 51 -5.74 -5.14 15.84
C THR A 51 -4.51 -5.94 16.23
N GLN A 52 -3.89 -6.65 15.29
CA GLN A 52 -2.76 -7.54 15.56
C GLN A 52 -1.48 -7.03 14.93
N PRO A 53 -0.36 -7.00 15.69
CA PRO A 53 0.95 -6.71 15.13
C PRO A 53 1.43 -7.83 14.19
N PRO A 54 2.38 -7.56 13.28
CA PRO A 54 3.15 -6.32 13.17
C PRO A 54 2.40 -5.19 12.43
N TYR A 55 2.54 -3.97 12.92
CA TYR A 55 1.99 -2.77 12.27
C TYR A 55 2.99 -2.24 11.23
N THR A 56 2.70 -2.48 9.95
CA THR A 56 3.65 -2.19 8.86
C THR A 56 3.01 -1.38 7.75
N LEU A 57 3.86 -0.66 7.03
CA LEU A 57 3.54 -0.07 5.74
C LEU A 57 4.31 -0.84 4.65
N PRO A 58 3.79 -0.95 3.42
CA PRO A 58 2.71 -0.14 2.83
C PRO A 58 1.28 -0.53 3.24
N ALA A 59 0.40 0.46 3.20
CA ALA A 59 -1.05 0.29 3.20
C ALA A 59 -1.68 1.18 2.12
N ILE A 60 -2.82 0.75 1.57
CA ILE A 60 -3.62 1.54 0.63
C ILE A 60 -5.06 1.60 1.08
N GLU A 61 -5.71 2.69 0.70
CA GLU A 61 -7.16 2.84 0.74
C GLU A 61 -7.63 3.08 -0.67
N ASP A 62 -8.36 2.12 -1.22
CA ASP A 62 -8.92 2.22 -2.55
C ASP A 62 -10.23 3.02 -2.49
N PRO A 63 -10.29 4.23 -3.09
CA PRO A 63 -11.49 5.06 -3.03
C PRO A 63 -12.65 4.49 -3.85
N ASN A 64 -12.38 3.62 -4.83
CA ASN A 64 -13.42 3.06 -5.69
C ASN A 64 -14.19 1.93 -4.98
N THR A 65 -13.48 1.15 -4.16
CA THR A 65 -14.04 0.00 -3.43
C THR A 65 -14.29 0.30 -1.95
N GLY A 66 -13.66 1.35 -1.40
CA GLY A 66 -13.66 1.66 0.03
C GLY A 66 -12.77 0.71 0.85
N THR A 67 -12.00 -0.16 0.19
CA THR A 67 -11.21 -1.19 0.85
C THR A 67 -9.89 -0.64 1.37
N PHE A 68 -9.58 -0.97 2.63
CA PHE A 68 -8.28 -0.71 3.24
C PHE A 68 -7.45 -1.99 3.24
N VAL A 69 -6.30 -1.98 2.56
CA VAL A 69 -5.42 -3.15 2.39
C VAL A 69 -4.04 -2.83 2.95
N VAL A 70 -3.51 -3.75 3.74
CA VAL A 70 -2.17 -3.70 4.34
C VAL A 70 -1.37 -4.88 3.80
N ASP A 71 -0.04 -4.73 3.73
CA ASP A 71 0.91 -5.68 3.15
C ASP A 71 1.09 -5.56 1.63
N SER A 72 2.35 -5.54 1.18
CA SER A 72 2.68 -5.32 -0.23
C SER A 72 2.19 -6.41 -1.18
N LEU A 73 2.13 -7.68 -0.73
CA LEU A 73 1.64 -8.80 -1.55
C LEU A 73 0.12 -8.76 -1.62
N ALA A 74 -0.56 -8.56 -0.49
CA ALA A 74 -2.02 -8.43 -0.44
C ALA A 74 -2.50 -7.25 -1.31
N ILE A 75 -1.77 -6.14 -1.30
CA ILE A 75 -2.03 -4.99 -2.17
C ILE A 75 -1.88 -5.38 -3.65
N ALA A 76 -0.83 -6.10 -4.01
CA ALA A 76 -0.62 -6.55 -5.40
C ALA A 76 -1.76 -7.45 -5.88
N THR A 77 -2.21 -8.39 -5.03
CA THR A 77 -3.35 -9.26 -5.31
C THR A 77 -4.64 -8.47 -5.47
N HIS A 78 -4.95 -7.55 -4.54
CA HIS A 78 -6.13 -6.69 -4.62
C HIS A 78 -6.17 -5.88 -5.92
N LEU A 79 -5.04 -5.32 -6.33
CA LEU A 79 -4.94 -4.53 -7.57
C LEU A 79 -5.12 -5.40 -8.82
N ASP A 80 -4.47 -6.57 -8.88
CA ASP A 80 -4.60 -7.54 -9.98
C ASP A 80 -6.05 -8.04 -10.16
N GLU A 81 -6.80 -8.17 -9.06
CA GLU A 81 -8.20 -8.63 -9.05
C GLU A 81 -9.19 -7.51 -9.33
N THR A 82 -8.98 -6.32 -8.77
CA THR A 82 -9.90 -5.19 -8.86
C THR A 82 -9.79 -4.45 -10.20
N TYR A 83 -8.58 -4.40 -10.79
CA TYR A 83 -8.29 -3.65 -12.00
C TYR A 83 -7.72 -4.57 -13.10
N PRO A 84 -8.56 -5.47 -13.67
CA PRO A 84 -8.11 -6.46 -14.65
C PRO A 84 -7.58 -5.85 -15.96
N GLU A 85 -7.86 -4.57 -16.23
CA GLU A 85 -7.30 -3.80 -17.34
C GLU A 85 -5.84 -3.40 -17.15
N MET A 86 -5.32 -3.43 -15.92
CA MET A 86 -3.90 -3.16 -15.65
C MET A 86 -3.03 -4.38 -15.96
N PRO A 87 -1.77 -4.19 -16.38
CA PRO A 87 -0.82 -5.29 -16.52
C PRO A 87 -0.67 -6.04 -15.20
N LYS A 88 -0.94 -7.35 -15.22
CA LYS A 88 -0.84 -8.19 -14.03
C LYS A 88 0.59 -8.25 -13.53
N VAL A 89 0.79 -7.98 -12.24
CA VAL A 89 2.13 -7.98 -11.66
C VAL A 89 2.47 -9.33 -11.04
N LEU A 90 1.48 -10.05 -10.49
CA LEU A 90 1.71 -11.36 -9.90
C LEU A 90 1.52 -12.48 -10.94
N SER A 91 2.46 -13.43 -10.97
CA SER A 91 2.23 -14.70 -11.64
C SER A 91 1.17 -15.52 -10.89
N PRO A 92 0.47 -16.47 -11.55
CA PRO A 92 -0.50 -17.32 -10.87
C PRO A 92 0.07 -18.07 -9.66
N ALA A 93 1.34 -18.49 -9.73
CA ALA A 93 2.02 -19.16 -8.62
C ALA A 93 2.28 -18.20 -7.44
N ALA A 94 2.62 -16.93 -7.71
CA ALA A 94 2.88 -15.95 -6.67
C ALA A 94 1.63 -15.54 -5.88
N ARG A 95 0.43 -15.69 -6.46
CA ARG A 95 -0.85 -15.44 -5.77
C ARG A 95 -1.25 -16.55 -4.78
N ALA A 96 -0.62 -17.71 -4.86
CA ALA A 96 -0.96 -18.88 -4.04
C ALA A 96 -0.10 -19.04 -2.77
N LEU A 97 0.78 -18.07 -2.49
CA LEU A 97 1.66 -17.99 -1.32
C LEU A 97 0.98 -17.20 -0.19
#